data_AF-A0A328NLI3-F1
#
_entry.id   AF-A0A328NLI3-F1
#
_cell.length_a   1.000
_cell.length_b   1.000
_cell.length_c   1.000
_cell.angle_alpha   90.00
_cell.angle_beta   90.00
_cell.angle_gamma   90.00
#
_symmetry.space_group_name_H-M   'P 1'
#
loop_
_entity.id
_entity.type
_entity.pdbx_description
1 polymer ?
#
loop_
_entity_poly.entity_id
_entity_poly.type
_entity_poly.pdbx_seq_one_letter_code
_entity_poly.pdbx_strand_id
1 'polypeptide(L)'
;MNDQRLRLDLADLAAEVEPVDLRDRTLRASRRLGIQRAVVTSAAALVLIGAATGAAFVTRPDASGPAPLPADTPSVTVAPTPTDSPLNPSPTVSPDTSGSPDDSTAKVLTGTLYYLGRTSKDAVVHAVQGGADRRVARIPLGGEPCVGNSITVSPNGQRLAWVEDADAAGFGALMTAAIDGTRKRKLATEVGCLGSRALVWMGSDRLMVRQNDGASVLMNVVTGKPVDGDPGQETDRCWSADGRYLAAADESGPFVSGPGSRRHYTYEPPSEDADKYDGWSARSVSMDGRYVAVGWKGTDPSRREDSHAVVDVATSKVKKLPVNGEVRNIFFTSDKLVLVRNADRIVVLDAGFGVLGEVVEARDTRGLALLAYAP
;
A
#
# COMPACT_ATOMS: atom_id res chain seq x y z
N MET A 1 19.18 -31.99 -46.68
CA MET A 1 17.98 -31.93 -45.83
C MET A 1 17.60 -30.47 -45.73
N ASN A 2 16.44 -30.08 -46.28
CA ASN A 2 16.20 -28.71 -46.78
C ASN A 2 15.66 -27.75 -45.71
N ASP A 3 16.50 -26.80 -45.27
CA ASP A 3 16.12 -25.66 -44.41
C ASP A 3 14.97 -24.82 -44.98
N GLN A 4 14.82 -24.77 -46.31
CA GLN A 4 13.71 -24.05 -46.94
C GLN A 4 12.35 -24.71 -46.71
N ARG A 5 12.29 -26.04 -46.56
CA ARG A 5 11.02 -26.71 -46.21
C ARG A 5 10.64 -26.43 -44.76
N LEU A 6 11.61 -26.45 -43.85
CA LEU A 6 11.38 -26.15 -42.44
C LEU A 6 10.88 -24.72 -42.23
N ARG A 7 11.39 -23.75 -43.00
CA ARG A 7 10.93 -22.36 -42.96
C ARG A 7 9.52 -22.16 -43.51
N LEU A 8 9.13 -22.91 -44.54
CA LEU A 8 7.77 -22.85 -45.09
C LEU A 8 6.76 -23.51 -44.15
N ASP A 9 7.09 -24.68 -43.59
CA ASP A 9 6.22 -25.38 -42.65
C ASP A 9 6.02 -24.58 -41.34
N LEU A 10 7.03 -23.84 -40.87
CA LEU A 10 6.91 -22.95 -39.72
C LEU A 10 6.11 -21.66 -40.01
N ALA A 11 6.15 -21.17 -41.26
CA ALA A 11 5.37 -20.00 -41.66
C ALA A 11 3.87 -20.34 -41.80
N ASP A 12 3.55 -21.54 -42.33
CA ASP A 12 2.17 -22.03 -42.38
C ASP A 12 1.62 -22.29 -40.97
N LEU A 13 2.41 -22.88 -40.07
CA LEU A 13 1.98 -23.07 -38.67
C LEU A 13 1.74 -21.73 -37.94
N ALA A 14 2.46 -20.68 -38.30
CA ALA A 14 2.27 -19.34 -37.73
C ALA A 14 1.04 -18.61 -38.30
N ALA A 15 0.59 -18.97 -39.50
CA ALA A 15 -0.60 -18.42 -40.11
C ALA A 15 -1.90 -19.11 -39.64
N GLU A 16 -1.81 -20.38 -39.20
CA GLU A 16 -2.96 -21.17 -38.74
C GLU A 16 -3.32 -20.93 -37.26
N VAL A 17 -2.45 -20.26 -36.49
CA VAL A 17 -2.73 -19.88 -35.09
C VAL A 17 -3.20 -18.43 -35.04
N GLU A 18 -4.50 -18.21 -35.14
CA GLU A 18 -5.07 -16.89 -34.87
C GLU A 18 -4.73 -16.45 -33.43
N PRO A 19 -4.24 -15.22 -33.21
CA PRO A 19 -3.88 -14.71 -31.88
C PRO A 19 -5.05 -14.72 -30.87
N VAL A 20 -6.28 -14.88 -31.36
CA VAL A 20 -7.49 -15.01 -30.54
C VAL A 20 -7.51 -16.36 -29.79
N ASP A 21 -7.02 -17.45 -30.39
CA ASP A 21 -7.13 -18.79 -29.81
C ASP A 21 -6.19 -18.95 -28.60
N LEU A 22 -5.00 -18.33 -28.61
CA LEU A 22 -4.10 -18.33 -27.44
C LEU A 22 -4.67 -17.56 -26.26
N ARG A 23 -5.37 -16.44 -26.50
CA ARG A 23 -6.02 -15.64 -25.44
C ARG A 23 -7.21 -16.40 -24.84
N ASP A 24 -8.02 -17.05 -25.67
CA ASP A 24 -9.15 -17.84 -25.21
C ASP A 24 -8.71 -19.11 -24.46
N ARG A 25 -7.63 -19.76 -24.91
CA ARG A 25 -7.07 -20.95 -24.24
C ARG A 25 -6.44 -20.60 -22.89
N THR A 26 -5.79 -19.44 -22.78
CA THR A 26 -5.25 -18.96 -21.49
C THR A 26 -6.36 -18.53 -20.52
N LEU A 27 -7.44 -17.89 -21.00
CA LEU A 27 -8.60 -17.55 -20.17
C LEU A 27 -9.38 -18.78 -19.70
N ARG A 28 -9.56 -19.80 -20.55
CA ARG A 28 -10.18 -21.08 -20.13
C ARG A 28 -9.31 -21.84 -19.14
N ALA A 29 -7.98 -21.87 -19.32
CA ALA A 29 -7.06 -22.50 -18.38
C ALA A 29 -7.08 -21.78 -17.01
N SER A 30 -7.11 -20.45 -17.01
CA SER A 30 -7.21 -19.62 -15.79
C SER A 30 -8.53 -19.86 -15.03
N ARG A 31 -9.68 -19.85 -15.72
CA ARG A 31 -10.99 -20.15 -15.10
C ARG A 31 -11.03 -21.56 -14.51
N ARG A 32 -10.40 -22.55 -15.16
CA ARG A 32 -10.36 -23.93 -14.66
C ARG A 32 -9.54 -24.07 -13.38
N LEU A 33 -8.43 -23.34 -13.25
CA LEU A 33 -7.63 -23.29 -12.02
C LEU A 33 -8.36 -22.55 -10.88
N GLY A 34 -9.12 -21.50 -11.21
CA GLY A 34 -9.99 -20.81 -10.24
C GLY A 34 -11.10 -21.71 -9.69
N ILE A 35 -11.77 -22.46 -10.56
CA ILE A 35 -12.84 -23.39 -10.16
C ILE A 35 -12.28 -24.62 -9.41
N GLN A 36 -11.11 -25.14 -9.79
CA GLN A 36 -10.48 -26.25 -9.07
C GLN A 36 -10.09 -25.90 -7.64
N ARG A 37 -9.74 -24.63 -7.36
CA ARG A 37 -9.50 -24.17 -5.98
C ARG A 37 -10.77 -24.09 -5.12
N ALA A 38 -11.93 -23.85 -5.72
CA ALA A 38 -13.21 -23.79 -4.99
C ALA A 38 -13.78 -25.19 -4.65
N VAL A 39 -13.48 -26.21 -5.46
CA VAL A 39 -14.00 -27.58 -5.23
C VAL A 39 -13.18 -28.33 -4.17
N VAL A 40 -11.86 -28.09 -4.08
CA VAL A 40 -10.99 -28.81 -3.13
C VAL A 40 -11.24 -28.37 -1.67
N THR A 41 -11.69 -27.14 -1.43
CA THR A 41 -12.02 -26.66 -0.07
C THR A 41 -13.36 -27.18 0.48
N SER A 42 -14.24 -27.71 -0.37
CA SER A 42 -15.55 -28.24 0.08
C SER A 42 -15.49 -29.69 0.58
N ALA A 43 -14.43 -30.44 0.27
CA ALA A 43 -14.31 -31.84 0.69
C ALA A 43 -13.74 -32.02 2.11
N ALA A 44 -13.14 -30.99 2.71
CA ALA A 44 -12.54 -31.06 4.04
C ALA A 44 -13.53 -30.81 5.21
N ALA A 45 -14.74 -30.31 4.93
CA ALA A 45 -15.71 -29.91 5.96
C ALA A 45 -16.71 -31.00 6.39
N LEU A 46 -16.63 -32.22 5.85
CA LEU A 46 -17.66 -33.27 6.06
C LEU A 46 -17.19 -34.54 6.80
N VAL A 47 -16.11 -34.49 7.60
CA VAL A 47 -15.59 -35.69 8.32
C VAL A 47 -15.45 -35.53 9.84
N LEU A 48 -15.91 -34.44 10.47
CA LEU A 48 -15.83 -34.28 11.93
C LEU A 48 -17.21 -34.22 12.61
N ILE A 49 -17.97 -35.30 12.49
CA ILE A 49 -19.05 -35.62 13.44
C ILE A 49 -18.83 -37.06 13.91
N GLY A 50 -18.18 -37.22 15.06
CA GLY A 50 -17.91 -38.52 15.67
C GLY A 50 -17.44 -38.41 17.12
N ALA A 51 -18.42 -38.52 18.04
CA ALA A 51 -18.30 -38.95 19.44
C ALA A 51 -17.51 -38.09 20.45
N ALA A 52 -18.25 -37.41 21.34
CA ALA A 52 -17.78 -37.13 22.69
C ALA A 52 -18.95 -37.16 23.69
N THR A 53 -19.13 -38.31 24.33
CA THR A 53 -19.94 -38.50 25.55
C THR A 53 -19.13 -38.11 26.80
N GLY A 54 -19.74 -37.27 27.65
CA GLY A 54 -19.64 -37.38 29.11
C GLY A 54 -18.48 -36.67 29.83
N ALA A 55 -18.78 -35.55 30.49
CA ALA A 55 -18.59 -35.35 31.93
C ALA A 55 -18.95 -33.89 32.29
N ALA A 56 -20.05 -33.71 33.01
CA ALA A 56 -20.42 -32.43 33.61
C ALA A 56 -19.73 -32.31 34.97
N PHE A 57 -18.87 -31.30 35.14
CA PHE A 57 -18.48 -30.79 36.44
C PHE A 57 -18.81 -29.30 36.52
N VAL A 58 -19.71 -28.99 37.45
CA VAL A 58 -20.11 -27.64 37.84
C VAL A 58 -19.02 -27.10 38.76
N THR A 59 -18.26 -26.11 38.30
CA THR A 59 -17.45 -25.24 39.15
C THR A 59 -17.99 -23.82 39.06
N ARG A 60 -18.71 -23.44 40.11
CA ARG A 60 -19.26 -22.10 40.35
C ARG A 60 -18.25 -21.34 41.21
N PRO A 61 -17.65 -20.23 40.77
CA PRO A 61 -16.87 -19.38 41.66
C PRO A 61 -17.81 -18.40 42.36
N ASP A 62 -17.84 -18.45 43.69
CA ASP A 62 -18.44 -17.46 44.57
C ASP A 62 -17.76 -16.09 44.39
N ALA A 63 -18.54 -15.10 43.97
CA ALA A 63 -18.14 -13.70 43.97
C ALA A 63 -18.61 -13.04 45.28
N SER A 64 -17.78 -13.14 46.32
CA SER A 64 -17.93 -12.40 47.58
C SER A 64 -16.63 -11.65 47.89
N GLY A 65 -16.37 -10.58 47.15
CA GLY A 65 -15.29 -9.65 47.43
C GLY A 65 -15.85 -8.28 47.84
N PRO A 66 -15.33 -7.62 48.89
CA PRO A 66 -15.79 -6.30 49.29
C PRO A 66 -15.48 -5.24 48.24
N ALA A 67 -16.42 -4.31 48.05
CA ALA A 67 -16.36 -3.21 47.09
C ALA A 67 -15.14 -2.30 47.31
N PRO A 68 -14.45 -1.84 46.24
CA PRO A 68 -13.40 -0.85 46.36
C PRO A 68 -14.00 0.53 46.71
N LEU A 69 -13.40 1.17 47.71
CA LEU A 69 -13.65 2.56 48.11
C LEU A 69 -13.23 3.52 46.98
N PRO A 70 -13.93 4.66 46.80
CA PRO A 70 -13.55 5.67 45.82
C PRO A 70 -12.23 6.35 46.21
N ALA A 71 -11.34 6.51 45.23
CA ALA A 71 -10.11 7.28 45.39
C ALA A 71 -10.39 8.78 45.29
N ASP A 72 -9.85 9.53 46.25
CA ASP A 72 -9.89 10.98 46.33
C ASP A 72 -9.26 11.65 45.10
N THR A 73 -10.00 12.61 44.53
CA THR A 73 -9.53 13.50 43.47
C THR A 73 -8.92 14.75 44.10
N PRO A 74 -7.70 15.18 43.73
CA PRO A 74 -7.26 16.53 44.07
C PRO A 74 -7.87 17.54 43.08
N SER A 75 -8.76 18.41 43.58
CA SER A 75 -9.20 19.62 42.89
C SER A 75 -8.08 20.66 42.87
N VAL A 76 -7.58 21.01 41.69
CA VAL A 76 -6.73 22.19 41.50
C VAL A 76 -7.64 23.39 41.23
N THR A 77 -7.65 24.33 42.19
CA THR A 77 -8.27 25.65 42.05
C THR A 77 -7.26 26.58 41.40
N VAL A 78 -7.56 27.09 40.20
CA VAL A 78 -6.78 28.17 39.56
C VAL A 78 -7.59 29.46 39.67
N ALA A 79 -7.02 30.47 40.33
CA ALA A 79 -7.59 31.80 40.48
C ALA A 79 -7.40 32.64 39.19
N PRO A 80 -8.34 33.55 38.85
CA PRO A 80 -8.21 34.45 37.72
C PRO A 80 -7.47 35.74 38.13
N THR A 81 -6.61 36.27 37.26
CA THR A 81 -6.10 37.66 37.35
C THR A 81 -5.78 38.18 35.94
N PRO A 82 -5.71 39.50 35.71
CA PRO A 82 -6.70 40.20 34.90
C PRO A 82 -6.14 40.73 33.58
N THR A 83 -7.08 41.24 32.79
CA THR A 83 -6.97 42.07 31.59
C THR A 83 -5.94 43.19 31.70
N ASP A 84 -5.09 43.32 30.69
CA ASP A 84 -4.63 44.63 30.22
C ASP A 84 -4.39 44.60 28.69
N SER A 85 -5.10 45.51 28.02
CA SER A 85 -4.85 46.03 26.67
C SER A 85 -4.49 47.50 26.88
N PRO A 86 -3.54 48.10 26.12
CA PRO A 86 -3.97 48.66 24.83
C PRO A 86 -2.90 48.85 23.72
N LEU A 87 -3.42 49.05 22.50
CA LEU A 87 -2.97 49.94 21.40
C LEU A 87 -1.60 49.76 20.70
N ASN A 88 -1.67 49.34 19.42
CA ASN A 88 -1.11 49.89 18.15
C ASN A 88 0.22 50.72 18.18
N PRO A 89 1.13 50.58 17.17
CA PRO A 89 0.81 50.91 15.77
C PRO A 89 1.38 50.00 14.67
N SER A 90 0.74 50.06 13.50
CA SER A 90 1.18 49.52 12.21
C SER A 90 2.57 50.03 11.76
N PRO A 91 3.42 49.16 11.20
CA PRO A 91 4.44 49.58 10.26
C PRO A 91 3.93 49.45 8.82
N THR A 92 3.94 50.58 8.12
CA THR A 92 3.91 50.70 6.66
C THR A 92 5.17 50.06 6.09
N VAL A 93 5.03 49.05 5.23
CA VAL A 93 6.15 48.50 4.44
C VAL A 93 5.81 48.68 2.96
N SER A 94 6.65 49.46 2.28
CA SER A 94 6.66 49.66 0.83
C SER A 94 7.05 48.37 0.10
N PRO A 95 6.57 48.15 -1.14
CA PRO A 95 6.92 46.98 -1.93
C PRO A 95 8.22 47.25 -2.69
N ASP A 96 9.28 46.52 -2.35
CA ASP A 96 10.48 46.46 -3.18
C ASP A 96 10.79 45.00 -3.57
N THR A 97 10.49 44.73 -4.84
CA THR A 97 11.44 44.27 -5.85
C THR A 97 12.16 42.91 -5.67
N SER A 98 11.86 42.02 -6.62
CA SER A 98 12.73 40.94 -7.13
C SER A 98 12.85 39.67 -6.27
N GLY A 99 11.77 38.90 -6.20
CA GLY A 99 11.82 37.50 -5.79
C GLY A 99 12.35 36.61 -6.92
N SER A 100 13.54 36.03 -6.72
CA SER A 100 14.01 34.89 -7.52
C SER A 100 13.00 33.73 -7.42
N PRO A 101 12.62 33.09 -8.53
CA PRO A 101 11.70 31.96 -8.50
C PRO A 101 12.48 30.68 -8.22
N ASP A 102 12.80 30.32 -6.97
CA ASP A 102 13.38 28.98 -6.73
C ASP A 102 13.30 28.38 -5.30
N ASP A 103 12.51 28.91 -4.36
CA ASP A 103 12.49 28.37 -2.98
C ASP A 103 11.09 28.11 -2.37
N SER A 104 10.03 28.11 -3.18
CA SER A 104 8.68 27.76 -2.71
C SER A 104 8.45 26.24 -2.63
N THR A 105 9.24 25.43 -3.33
CA THR A 105 9.11 23.97 -3.42
C THR A 105 9.52 23.25 -2.13
N ALA A 106 10.52 23.75 -1.41
CA ALA A 106 11.01 23.13 -0.17
C ALA A 106 10.09 23.37 1.06
N LYS A 107 9.23 24.40 1.00
CA LYS A 107 8.37 24.75 2.15
C LYS A 107 7.10 23.91 2.27
N VAL A 108 6.69 23.22 1.20
CA VAL A 108 5.40 22.52 1.16
C VAL A 108 5.52 21.06 1.62
N LEU A 109 6.63 20.38 1.32
CA LEU A 109 6.91 19.03 1.82
C LEU A 109 8.07 19.07 2.82
N THR A 110 7.75 18.91 4.10
CA THR A 110 8.75 18.84 5.18
C THR A 110 9.42 17.47 5.30
N GLY A 111 8.70 16.43 4.91
CA GLY A 111 9.15 15.04 4.93
C GLY A 111 10.08 14.60 3.79
N THR A 112 10.34 13.31 3.75
CA THR A 112 11.21 12.62 2.77
C THR A 112 10.38 11.78 1.81
N LEU A 113 10.62 11.94 0.51
CA LEU A 113 10.10 11.07 -0.54
C LEU A 113 11.08 9.92 -0.79
N TYR A 114 10.61 8.68 -0.79
CA TYR A 114 11.42 7.50 -1.06
C TYR A 114 11.12 6.94 -2.45
N TYR A 115 12.13 6.92 -3.33
CA TYR A 115 12.01 6.37 -4.68
C TYR A 115 12.80 5.07 -4.84
N LEU A 116 12.37 4.23 -5.78
CA LEU A 116 13.03 3.00 -6.18
C LEU A 116 13.54 3.12 -7.62
N GLY A 117 14.86 3.08 -7.77
CA GLY A 117 15.52 2.80 -9.03
C GLY A 117 15.88 1.32 -9.14
N ARG A 118 15.82 0.77 -10.37
CA ARG A 118 16.20 -0.62 -10.63
C ARG A 118 17.18 -0.69 -11.79
N THR A 119 18.12 -1.60 -11.66
CA THR A 119 19.00 -2.07 -12.74
C THR A 119 18.73 -3.56 -12.93
N SER A 120 19.48 -4.21 -13.82
CA SER A 120 19.40 -5.66 -13.99
C SER A 120 19.95 -6.47 -12.81
N LYS A 121 20.71 -5.85 -11.90
CA LYS A 121 21.39 -6.56 -10.79
C LYS A 121 20.99 -6.05 -9.42
N ASP A 122 20.76 -4.74 -9.31
CA ASP A 122 20.52 -4.06 -8.05
C ASP A 122 19.29 -3.16 -8.15
N ALA A 123 18.60 -3.01 -7.03
CA ALA A 123 17.69 -1.91 -6.77
C ALA A 123 18.33 -0.90 -5.81
N VAL A 124 18.05 0.38 -6.04
CA VAL A 124 18.56 1.49 -5.23
C VAL A 124 17.39 2.27 -4.68
N VAL A 125 17.38 2.48 -3.36
CA VAL A 125 16.40 3.34 -2.69
C VAL A 125 17.00 4.73 -2.57
N HIS A 126 16.28 5.71 -3.09
CA HIS A 126 16.61 7.13 -3.04
C HIS A 126 15.73 7.81 -2.00
N ALA A 127 16.32 8.66 -1.16
CA ALA A 127 15.64 9.50 -0.19
C ALA A 127 15.81 10.96 -0.61
N VAL A 128 14.70 11.59 -0.98
CA VAL A 128 14.66 12.96 -1.50
C VAL A 128 14.00 13.87 -0.49
N GLN A 129 14.72 14.88 -0.02
CA GLN A 129 14.23 15.87 0.95
C GLN A 129 14.80 17.24 0.60
N GLY A 130 13.95 18.26 0.52
CA GLY A 130 14.38 19.64 0.18
C GLY A 130 15.15 19.71 -1.15
N GLY A 131 14.80 18.89 -2.13
CA GLY A 131 15.49 18.80 -3.43
C GLY A 131 16.80 17.99 -3.43
N ALA A 132 17.33 17.60 -2.27
CA ALA A 132 18.53 16.77 -2.19
C ALA A 132 18.19 15.28 -2.34
N ASP A 133 18.79 14.60 -3.32
CA ASP A 133 18.70 13.15 -3.52
C ASP A 133 19.86 12.43 -2.84
N ARG A 134 19.54 11.45 -1.99
CA ARG A 134 20.52 10.55 -1.35
C ARG A 134 20.16 9.09 -1.62
N ARG A 135 21.12 8.32 -2.13
CA ARG A 135 21.00 6.86 -2.22
C ARG A 135 21.19 6.24 -0.84
N VAL A 136 20.10 5.79 -0.22
CA VAL A 136 20.12 5.32 1.18
C VAL A 136 20.29 3.81 1.30
N ALA A 137 19.85 3.03 0.31
CA ALA A 137 20.06 1.58 0.33
C ALA A 137 20.32 1.03 -1.07
N ARG A 138 21.09 -0.06 -1.12
CA ARG A 138 21.27 -0.89 -2.32
C ARG A 138 20.89 -2.33 -1.99
N ILE A 139 20.01 -2.90 -2.79
CA ILE A 139 19.44 -4.23 -2.59
C ILE A 139 19.78 -5.07 -3.81
N PRO A 140 20.57 -6.15 -3.67
CA PRO A 140 20.79 -7.10 -4.74
C PRO A 140 19.46 -7.75 -5.15
N LEU A 141 19.15 -7.77 -6.44
CA LEU A 141 17.94 -8.40 -6.95
C LEU A 141 18.08 -9.92 -7.10
N GLY A 142 19.31 -10.44 -7.08
CA GLY A 142 19.57 -11.86 -7.30
C GLY A 142 19.19 -12.29 -8.72
N GLY A 143 18.91 -13.59 -8.90
CA GLY A 143 18.52 -14.15 -10.19
C GLY A 143 17.04 -13.98 -10.53
N GLU A 144 16.17 -13.89 -9.52
CA GLU A 144 14.72 -13.90 -9.71
C GLU A 144 14.12 -12.48 -9.79
N PRO A 145 13.40 -12.13 -10.88
CA PRO A 145 12.93 -10.77 -11.11
C PRO A 145 11.86 -10.31 -10.10
N CYS A 146 11.16 -11.24 -9.46
CA CYS A 146 10.13 -10.94 -8.47
C CYS A 146 10.67 -10.21 -7.23
N VAL A 147 11.97 -10.37 -6.92
CA VAL A 147 12.61 -9.75 -5.74
C VAL A 147 12.43 -8.25 -5.78
N GLY A 148 12.64 -7.63 -6.95
CA GLY A 148 12.45 -6.20 -7.13
C GLY A 148 11.03 -5.74 -6.78
N ASN A 149 10.03 -6.58 -7.03
CA ASN A 149 8.63 -6.29 -6.76
C ASN A 149 8.25 -6.35 -5.29
N SER A 150 9.09 -6.97 -4.44
CA SER A 150 8.84 -7.03 -3.00
C SER A 150 9.35 -5.80 -2.23
N ILE A 151 10.22 -4.98 -2.83
CA ILE A 151 10.88 -3.88 -2.12
C ILE A 151 9.87 -2.79 -1.74
N THR A 152 9.81 -2.48 -0.44
CA THR A 152 8.89 -1.50 0.15
C THR A 152 9.49 -0.77 1.35
N VAL A 153 9.03 0.45 1.61
CA VAL A 153 9.44 1.32 2.72
C VAL A 153 8.27 1.50 3.68
N SER A 154 8.53 1.43 4.99
CA SER A 154 7.47 1.66 6.00
C SER A 154 6.92 3.08 5.89
N PRO A 155 5.65 3.31 6.26
CA PRO A 155 5.04 4.65 6.16
C PRO A 155 5.79 5.75 6.92
N ASN A 156 6.49 5.43 8.00
CA ASN A 156 7.34 6.38 8.74
C ASN A 156 8.77 6.53 8.18
N GLY A 157 9.10 5.89 7.06
CA GLY A 157 10.41 5.98 6.40
C GLY A 157 11.57 5.34 7.16
N GLN A 158 11.32 4.62 8.25
CA GLN A 158 12.40 4.08 9.10
C GLN A 158 12.88 2.69 8.69
N ARG A 159 12.05 1.94 7.97
CA ARG A 159 12.30 0.52 7.70
C ARG A 159 12.16 0.22 6.22
N LEU A 160 13.04 -0.66 5.76
CA LEU A 160 12.99 -1.29 4.46
C LEU A 160 12.57 -2.75 4.66
N ALA A 161 11.75 -3.28 3.74
CA ALA A 161 11.44 -4.71 3.67
C ALA A 161 11.47 -5.19 2.22
N TRP A 162 11.96 -6.41 2.02
CA TRP A 162 12.01 -7.09 0.72
C TRP A 162 12.16 -8.60 0.93
N VAL A 163 11.96 -9.38 -0.13
CA VAL A 163 12.26 -10.82 -0.20
C VAL A 163 13.61 -11.00 -0.88
N GLU A 164 14.51 -11.78 -0.29
CA GLU A 164 15.83 -12.13 -0.83
C GLU A 164 15.89 -13.62 -1.15
N ASP A 165 16.77 -14.01 -2.08
CA ASP A 165 17.01 -15.40 -2.47
C ASP A 165 15.73 -16.18 -2.79
N ALA A 166 14.84 -15.56 -3.57
CA ALA A 166 13.64 -16.23 -4.04
C ALA A 166 14.00 -17.38 -4.98
N ASP A 167 13.27 -18.49 -4.86
CA ASP A 167 13.34 -19.61 -5.80
C ASP A 167 12.51 -19.34 -7.07
N ALA A 168 12.53 -20.28 -8.01
CA ALA A 168 11.74 -20.19 -9.25
C ALA A 168 10.22 -20.19 -9.02
N ALA A 169 9.75 -20.63 -7.84
CA ALA A 169 8.35 -20.53 -7.45
C ALA A 169 8.03 -19.15 -6.84
N GLY A 170 9.05 -18.30 -6.66
CA GLY A 170 8.94 -16.95 -6.16
C GLY A 170 8.76 -16.87 -4.64
N PHE A 171 9.38 -17.78 -3.90
CA PHE A 171 9.42 -17.76 -2.44
C PHE A 171 10.86 -17.67 -1.94
N GLY A 172 11.10 -16.81 -0.93
CA GLY A 172 12.44 -16.55 -0.41
C GLY A 172 12.45 -16.14 1.06
N ALA A 173 13.54 -15.53 1.49
CA ALA A 173 13.70 -15.00 2.83
C ALA A 173 13.12 -13.57 2.93
N LEU A 174 12.19 -13.34 3.86
CA LEU A 174 11.76 -11.98 4.19
C LEU A 174 12.86 -11.27 4.98
N MET A 175 13.35 -10.18 4.41
CA MET A 175 14.38 -9.33 4.97
C MET A 175 13.81 -8.00 5.44
N THR A 176 14.36 -7.48 6.53
CA THR A 176 14.15 -6.09 6.95
C THR A 176 15.47 -5.42 7.28
N ALA A 177 15.54 -4.11 7.08
CA ALA A 177 16.67 -3.28 7.48
C ALA A 177 16.16 -1.91 7.96
N ALA A 178 17.07 -1.12 8.55
CA ALA A 178 16.87 0.31 8.61
C ALA A 178 16.89 0.90 7.20
N ILE A 179 16.35 2.12 7.03
CA ILE A 179 16.21 2.75 5.71
C ILE A 179 17.56 3.01 5.00
N ASP A 180 18.64 3.13 5.76
CA ASP A 180 20.02 3.23 5.27
C ASP A 180 20.66 1.86 4.90
N GLY A 181 19.86 0.79 4.91
CA GLY A 181 20.30 -0.58 4.66
C GLY A 181 21.03 -1.24 5.83
N THR A 182 21.30 -0.52 6.92
CA THR A 182 21.95 -1.08 8.12
C THR A 182 21.00 -1.96 8.91
N ARG A 183 21.52 -2.73 9.88
CA ARG A 183 20.72 -3.62 10.74
C ARG A 183 19.85 -4.60 9.94
N LYS A 184 20.33 -5.00 8.76
CA LYS A 184 19.71 -6.04 7.93
C LYS A 184 19.56 -7.32 8.74
N ARG A 185 18.36 -7.89 8.73
CA ARG A 185 18.06 -9.18 9.36
C ARG A 185 16.96 -9.91 8.60
N LYS A 186 17.01 -11.24 8.70
CA LYS A 186 15.95 -12.15 8.23
C LYS A 186 14.85 -12.24 9.28
N LEU A 187 13.60 -12.07 8.86
CA LEU A 187 12.41 -12.19 9.72
C LEU A 187 11.68 -13.52 9.54
N ALA A 188 11.59 -14.00 8.30
CA ALA A 188 10.89 -15.24 7.96
C ALA A 188 11.48 -15.87 6.70
N THR A 189 11.15 -17.13 6.46
CA THR A 189 11.45 -17.86 5.23
C THR A 189 10.17 -18.18 4.49
N GLU A 190 10.30 -18.66 3.25
CA GLU A 190 9.18 -19.11 2.42
C GLU A 190 8.13 -18.01 2.19
N VAL A 191 8.59 -16.77 2.08
CA VAL A 191 7.75 -15.59 1.83
C VAL A 191 7.73 -15.28 0.34
N GLY A 192 6.52 -15.12 -0.19
CA GLY A 192 6.28 -14.86 -1.61
C GLY A 192 6.71 -13.46 -2.03
N CYS A 193 7.48 -13.36 -3.12
CA CYS A 193 7.78 -12.13 -3.84
C CYS A 193 6.83 -11.89 -5.04
N LEU A 194 5.98 -12.88 -5.36
CA LEU A 194 5.07 -12.82 -6.49
C LEU A 194 3.81 -12.02 -6.20
N GLY A 195 3.25 -11.48 -7.28
CA GLY A 195 2.01 -10.74 -7.26
C GLY A 195 2.24 -9.25 -7.02
N SER A 196 1.14 -8.53 -7.16
CA SER A 196 1.11 -7.08 -7.25
C SER A 196 1.20 -6.40 -5.86
N ARG A 197 1.00 -7.18 -4.78
CA ARG A 197 1.09 -6.78 -3.38
C ARG A 197 1.83 -7.84 -2.54
N ALA A 198 3.06 -8.15 -2.91
CA ALA A 198 3.86 -9.17 -2.22
C ALA A 198 4.05 -8.86 -0.73
N LEU A 199 4.38 -7.60 -0.41
CA LEU A 199 4.53 -7.10 0.96
C LEU A 199 3.66 -5.85 1.13
N VAL A 200 2.84 -5.80 2.18
CA VAL A 200 1.93 -4.66 2.45
C VAL A 200 2.04 -4.22 3.90
N TRP A 201 2.41 -2.96 4.12
CA TRP A 201 2.49 -2.38 5.46
C TRP A 201 1.10 -2.14 6.05
N MET A 202 0.93 -2.52 7.32
CA MET A 202 -0.15 -2.07 8.19
C MET A 202 0.49 -1.20 9.27
N GLY A 203 0.44 0.12 9.09
CA GLY A 203 1.23 1.03 9.91
C GLY A 203 2.72 0.86 9.64
N SER A 204 3.57 1.15 10.63
CA SER A 204 5.04 1.14 10.46
C SER A 204 5.76 -0.04 11.14
N ASP A 205 5.02 -0.89 11.85
CA ASP A 205 5.54 -1.98 12.67
C ASP A 205 4.96 -3.36 12.28
N ARG A 206 3.97 -3.40 11.39
CA ARG A 206 3.38 -4.64 10.91
C ARG A 206 3.41 -4.72 9.39
N LEU A 207 3.74 -5.90 8.89
CA LEU A 207 3.87 -6.17 7.47
C LEU A 207 3.10 -7.44 7.15
N MET A 208 2.08 -7.31 6.31
CA MET A 208 1.41 -8.46 5.73
C MET A 208 2.30 -9.08 4.66
N VAL A 209 2.45 -10.40 4.73
CA VAL A 209 3.21 -11.21 3.79
C VAL A 209 2.40 -12.43 3.37
N ARG A 210 2.72 -13.00 2.21
CA ARG A 210 2.17 -14.29 1.76
C ARG A 210 3.19 -15.41 1.97
N GLN A 211 2.79 -16.52 2.56
CA GLN A 211 3.60 -17.73 2.73
C GLN A 211 3.41 -18.72 1.57
N ASN A 212 4.28 -19.73 1.49
CA ASN A 212 4.29 -20.75 0.43
C ASN A 212 3.03 -21.63 0.41
N ASP A 213 2.43 -21.89 1.56
CA ASP A 213 1.14 -22.57 1.72
C ASP A 213 -0.05 -21.72 1.22
N GLY A 214 0.20 -20.47 0.84
CA GLY A 214 -0.78 -19.50 0.38
C GLY A 214 -1.40 -18.65 1.48
N ALA A 215 -1.11 -18.93 2.75
CA ALA A 215 -1.59 -18.14 3.87
C ALA A 215 -1.04 -16.71 3.80
N SER A 216 -1.90 -15.74 4.09
CA SER A 216 -1.43 -14.40 4.43
C SER A 216 -1.15 -14.37 5.92
N VAL A 217 -0.08 -13.71 6.33
CA VAL A 217 0.30 -13.56 7.75
C VAL A 217 0.70 -12.12 8.01
N LEU A 218 0.21 -11.57 9.11
CA LEU A 218 0.64 -10.26 9.58
C LEU A 218 1.86 -10.43 10.49
N MET A 219 3.02 -9.97 10.05
CA MET A 219 4.28 -10.06 10.80
C MET A 219 4.54 -8.77 11.57
N ASN A 220 4.85 -8.88 12.86
CA ASN A 220 5.44 -7.77 13.61
C ASN A 220 6.91 -7.65 13.23
N VAL A 221 7.29 -6.59 12.52
CA VAL A 221 8.65 -6.44 11.98
C VAL A 221 9.67 -6.10 13.06
N VAL A 222 9.24 -5.71 14.27
CA VAL A 222 10.11 -5.42 15.42
C VAL A 222 10.51 -6.71 16.12
N THR A 223 9.55 -7.60 16.38
CA THR A 223 9.78 -8.86 17.08
C THR A 223 10.13 -10.02 16.14
N GLY A 224 9.80 -9.89 14.86
CA GLY A 224 9.94 -10.96 13.86
C GLY A 224 8.93 -12.08 14.02
N LYS A 225 7.87 -11.87 14.81
CA LYS A 225 6.84 -12.88 15.07
C LYS A 225 5.55 -12.57 14.31
N PRO A 226 4.78 -13.59 13.91
CA PRO A 226 3.39 -13.41 13.52
C PRO A 226 2.62 -12.69 14.64
N VAL A 227 1.71 -11.80 14.24
CA VAL A 227 0.71 -11.22 15.13
C VAL A 227 -0.49 -12.15 15.16
N ASP A 228 -0.98 -12.46 16.36
CA ASP A 228 -2.19 -13.26 16.51
C ASP A 228 -3.40 -12.54 15.87
N GLY A 229 -4.16 -13.27 15.06
CA GLY A 229 -5.35 -12.78 14.38
C GLY A 229 -5.45 -13.27 12.94
N ASP A 230 -6.68 -13.30 12.41
CA ASP A 230 -6.92 -13.53 10.99
C ASP A 230 -6.53 -12.25 10.22
N PRO A 231 -5.58 -12.31 9.27
CA PRO A 231 -5.31 -11.19 8.37
C PRO A 231 -6.44 -10.99 7.34
N GLY A 232 -7.47 -11.83 7.42
CA GLY A 232 -8.64 -11.81 6.58
C GLY A 232 -8.38 -12.52 5.24
N GLN A 233 -9.46 -12.99 4.64
CA GLN A 233 -9.46 -13.59 3.30
C GLN A 233 -9.69 -12.54 2.20
N GLU A 234 -9.75 -11.26 2.56
CA GLU A 234 -10.05 -10.21 1.60
C GLU A 234 -8.89 -9.97 0.63
N THR A 235 -9.26 -9.61 -0.58
CA THR A 235 -8.33 -9.31 -1.67
C THR A 235 -8.05 -7.82 -1.74
N ASP A 236 -7.06 -7.43 -2.53
CA ASP A 236 -6.74 -6.02 -2.80
C ASP A 236 -6.45 -5.12 -1.59
N ARG A 237 -5.96 -5.72 -0.50
CA ARG A 237 -5.69 -5.06 0.79
C ARG A 237 -4.72 -3.88 0.67
N CYS A 238 -5.14 -2.74 1.19
CA CYS A 238 -4.36 -1.50 1.30
C CYS A 238 -4.69 -0.79 2.62
N TRP A 239 -3.70 -0.62 3.49
CA TRP A 239 -3.89 0.09 4.75
C TRP A 239 -3.57 1.58 4.66
N SER A 240 -4.20 2.37 5.53
CA SER A 240 -3.78 3.74 5.84
C SER A 240 -2.38 3.75 6.43
N ALA A 241 -1.69 4.89 6.38
CA ALA A 241 -0.31 5.00 6.83
C ALA A 241 -0.12 4.67 8.33
N ASP A 242 -1.15 4.84 9.16
CA ASP A 242 -1.18 4.41 10.57
C ASP A 242 -1.70 2.98 10.79
N GLY A 243 -2.13 2.29 9.73
CA GLY A 243 -2.69 0.94 9.81
C GLY A 243 -4.10 0.84 10.38
N ARG A 244 -4.78 1.96 10.66
CA ARG A 244 -6.12 1.96 11.29
C ARG A 244 -7.24 1.63 10.34
N TYR A 245 -7.10 1.99 9.06
CA TYR A 245 -8.12 1.78 8.04
C TYR A 245 -7.59 0.85 6.97
N LEU A 246 -8.42 -0.09 6.54
CA LEU A 246 -8.12 -1.05 5.48
C LEU A 246 -9.13 -0.89 4.36
N ALA A 247 -8.67 -0.53 3.17
CA ALA A 247 -9.41 -0.72 1.93
C ALA A 247 -9.11 -2.11 1.35
N ALA A 248 -10.14 -2.88 1.05
CA ALA A 248 -10.03 -4.23 0.52
C ALA A 248 -11.29 -4.61 -0.28
N ALA A 249 -11.34 -5.82 -0.82
CA ALA A 249 -12.50 -6.37 -1.52
C ALA A 249 -12.83 -7.79 -1.08
N ASP A 250 -14.12 -8.06 -0.93
CA ASP A 250 -14.70 -9.38 -0.65
C ASP A 250 -15.78 -9.74 -1.68
N GLU A 251 -16.58 -10.77 -1.41
CA GLU A 251 -17.67 -11.23 -2.28
C GLU A 251 -18.78 -10.18 -2.48
N SER A 252 -18.94 -9.24 -1.54
CA SER A 252 -19.91 -8.13 -1.61
C SER A 252 -19.32 -6.89 -2.30
N GLY A 253 -18.05 -6.94 -2.71
CA GLY A 253 -17.37 -5.87 -3.42
C GLY A 253 -16.37 -5.09 -2.55
N PRO A 254 -15.94 -3.91 -3.01
CA PRO A 254 -14.91 -3.14 -2.33
C PRO A 254 -15.47 -2.44 -1.08
N PHE A 255 -14.66 -2.38 -0.04
CA PHE A 255 -15.03 -1.77 1.24
C PHE A 255 -13.84 -1.08 1.91
N VAL A 256 -14.15 -0.21 2.86
CA VAL A 256 -13.20 0.28 3.86
C VAL A 256 -13.65 -0.17 5.24
N SER A 257 -12.73 -0.74 6.01
CA SER A 257 -12.92 -1.11 7.41
C SER A 257 -11.98 -0.33 8.33
N GLY A 258 -12.39 -0.13 9.57
CA GLY A 258 -11.64 0.59 10.60
C GLY A 258 -12.34 0.51 11.95
N PRO A 259 -11.92 1.30 12.95
CA PRO A 259 -12.47 1.24 14.31
C PRO A 259 -14.00 1.42 14.33
N GLY A 260 -14.73 0.33 14.61
CA GLY A 260 -16.19 0.33 14.73
C GLY A 260 -16.96 0.51 13.43
N SER A 261 -16.32 0.42 12.26
CA SER A 261 -17.01 0.62 10.98
C SER A 261 -16.47 -0.26 9.86
N ARG A 262 -17.38 -0.78 9.04
CA ARG A 262 -17.11 -1.36 7.72
C ARG A 262 -18.12 -0.76 6.75
N ARG A 263 -17.65 -0.24 5.62
CA ARG A 263 -18.49 0.44 4.63
C ARG A 263 -18.11 -0.02 3.23
N HIS A 264 -19.06 -0.62 2.53
CA HIS A 264 -18.92 -0.89 1.11
C HIS A 264 -19.09 0.40 0.32
N TYR A 265 -18.39 0.49 -0.81
CA TYR A 265 -18.53 1.58 -1.75
C TYR A 265 -18.54 1.01 -3.17
N THR A 266 -18.95 1.80 -4.14
CA THR A 266 -18.87 1.44 -5.55
C THR A 266 -17.98 2.42 -6.30
N TYR A 267 -17.36 1.93 -7.37
CA TYR A 267 -16.67 2.75 -8.34
C TYR A 267 -16.80 2.09 -9.71
N GLU A 268 -17.33 2.84 -10.65
CA GLU A 268 -17.48 2.45 -12.04
C GLU A 268 -16.39 3.16 -12.84
N PRO A 269 -15.28 2.48 -13.17
CA PRO A 269 -14.27 3.05 -14.05
C PRO A 269 -14.80 3.21 -15.49
N PRO A 270 -14.17 4.04 -16.33
CA PRO A 270 -14.37 3.99 -17.77
C PRO A 270 -14.19 2.55 -18.31
N SER A 271 -15.17 2.04 -19.07
CA SER A 271 -15.23 0.63 -19.45
C SER A 271 -14.07 0.17 -20.34
N GLU A 272 -13.63 1.03 -21.27
CA GLU A 272 -12.54 0.72 -22.20
C GLU A 272 -11.22 0.44 -21.47
N ASP A 273 -10.91 1.22 -20.44
CA ASP A 273 -9.70 1.03 -19.64
C ASP A 273 -9.85 -0.15 -18.66
N ALA A 274 -11.04 -0.34 -18.09
CA ALA A 274 -11.29 -1.44 -17.17
C ALA A 274 -11.00 -2.81 -17.81
N ASP A 275 -11.43 -3.03 -19.06
CA ASP A 275 -11.18 -4.27 -19.78
C ASP A 275 -9.69 -4.49 -20.10
N LYS A 276 -8.96 -3.41 -20.40
CA LYS A 276 -7.52 -3.46 -20.67
C LYS A 276 -6.71 -3.88 -19.44
N TYR A 277 -7.13 -3.44 -18.26
CA TYR A 277 -6.36 -3.60 -17.02
C TYR A 277 -6.94 -4.59 -16.02
N ASP A 278 -7.90 -5.43 -16.42
CA ASP A 278 -8.58 -6.40 -15.55
C ASP A 278 -9.29 -5.73 -14.34
N GLY A 279 -9.81 -4.53 -14.57
CA GLY A 279 -10.50 -3.71 -13.58
C GLY A 279 -9.58 -2.82 -12.74
N TRP A 280 -10.03 -2.48 -11.54
CA TRP A 280 -9.40 -1.51 -10.65
C TRP A 280 -9.25 -2.05 -9.23
N SER A 281 -8.36 -1.45 -8.44
CA SER A 281 -8.17 -1.79 -7.03
C SER A 281 -7.79 -0.56 -6.20
N ALA A 282 -7.99 -0.64 -4.88
CA ALA A 282 -7.57 0.40 -3.95
C ALA A 282 -6.04 0.55 -3.91
N ARG A 283 -5.53 1.77 -3.96
CA ARG A 283 -4.09 2.09 -3.99
C ARG A 283 -3.61 2.79 -2.72
N SER A 284 -4.46 3.59 -2.13
CA SER A 284 -4.21 4.29 -0.88
C SER A 284 -5.55 4.61 -0.21
N VAL A 285 -5.57 4.71 1.11
CA VAL A 285 -6.76 5.07 1.89
C VAL A 285 -6.40 6.19 2.86
N SER A 286 -7.30 7.16 3.01
CA SER A 286 -7.09 8.31 3.90
C SER A 286 -7.04 7.89 5.37
N MET A 287 -6.45 8.75 6.20
CA MET A 287 -6.24 8.51 7.64
C MET A 287 -7.54 8.45 8.46
N ASP A 288 -8.68 8.80 7.86
CA ASP A 288 -10.02 8.71 8.44
C ASP A 288 -10.91 7.66 7.72
N GLY A 289 -10.35 6.92 6.76
CA GLY A 289 -11.06 5.93 5.95
C GLY A 289 -12.15 6.50 5.03
N ARG A 290 -12.24 7.82 4.89
CA ARG A 290 -13.28 8.48 4.10
C ARG A 290 -13.01 8.42 2.60
N TYR A 291 -11.75 8.42 2.19
CA TYR A 291 -11.33 8.49 0.81
C TYR A 291 -10.44 7.32 0.43
N VAL A 292 -10.67 6.77 -0.76
CA VAL A 292 -9.82 5.73 -1.35
C VAL A 292 -9.32 6.20 -2.70
N ALA A 293 -8.01 6.17 -2.89
CA ALA A 293 -7.40 6.33 -4.20
C ALA A 293 -7.51 4.99 -4.92
N VAL A 294 -7.94 5.00 -6.17
CA VAL A 294 -8.12 3.79 -6.99
C VAL A 294 -7.24 3.85 -8.23
N GLY A 295 -6.82 2.68 -8.70
CA GLY A 295 -5.94 2.52 -9.86
C GLY A 295 -6.10 1.17 -10.51
N TRP A 296 -5.50 0.99 -11.68
CA TRP A 296 -5.67 -0.16 -12.56
C TRP A 296 -5.05 -1.46 -11.99
N LYS A 297 -5.75 -2.61 -12.07
CA LYS A 297 -5.22 -3.87 -11.51
C LYS A 297 -3.98 -4.38 -12.25
N GLY A 298 -3.97 -4.27 -13.57
CA GLY A 298 -2.87 -4.71 -14.45
C GLY A 298 -1.59 -3.87 -14.39
N THR A 299 -1.50 -2.91 -13.48
CA THR A 299 -0.31 -2.08 -13.24
C THR A 299 0.26 -2.41 -11.86
N ASP A 300 1.22 -1.65 -11.30
CA ASP A 300 1.84 -2.02 -10.01
C ASP A 300 1.17 -1.35 -8.78
N PRO A 301 0.29 -2.05 -8.02
CA PRO A 301 -0.34 -1.51 -6.82
C PRO A 301 0.63 -1.23 -5.69
N SER A 302 1.73 -1.98 -5.58
CA SER A 302 2.68 -1.77 -4.49
C SER A 302 3.47 -0.47 -4.65
N ARG A 303 3.56 0.06 -5.88
CA ARG A 303 4.05 1.41 -6.19
C ARG A 303 2.92 2.42 -6.36
N ARG A 304 1.66 1.98 -6.22
CA ARG A 304 0.45 2.77 -6.42
C ARG A 304 0.43 3.42 -7.82
N GLU A 305 1.06 2.78 -8.79
CA GLU A 305 1.12 3.28 -10.17
C GLU A 305 -0.27 3.28 -10.80
N ASP A 306 -0.49 4.24 -11.68
CA ASP A 306 -1.75 4.55 -12.37
C ASP A 306 -2.95 4.67 -11.43
N SER A 307 -2.71 5.32 -10.27
CA SER A 307 -3.82 5.82 -9.45
C SER A 307 -4.44 7.01 -10.16
N HIS A 308 -5.70 6.91 -10.58
CA HIS A 308 -6.32 7.90 -11.48
C HIS A 308 -7.53 8.62 -10.86
N ALA A 309 -8.09 8.09 -9.76
CA ALA A 309 -9.27 8.68 -9.13
C ALA A 309 -9.23 8.55 -7.59
N VAL A 310 -10.00 9.42 -6.93
CA VAL A 310 -10.30 9.32 -5.50
C VAL A 310 -11.80 9.14 -5.33
N VAL A 311 -12.21 8.16 -4.54
CA VAL A 311 -13.62 7.85 -4.26
C VAL A 311 -13.93 8.23 -2.81
N ASP A 312 -15.00 9.00 -2.60
CA ASP A 312 -15.59 9.20 -1.27
C ASP A 312 -16.41 7.96 -0.90
N VAL A 313 -15.96 7.23 0.12
CA VAL A 313 -16.51 5.93 0.52
C VAL A 313 -17.97 6.05 0.97
N ALA A 314 -18.36 7.17 1.59
CA ALA A 314 -19.71 7.33 2.11
C ALA A 314 -20.73 7.58 0.97
N THR A 315 -20.29 8.19 -0.12
CA THR A 315 -21.18 8.59 -1.22
C THR A 315 -20.96 7.81 -2.52
N SER A 316 -19.89 7.00 -2.60
CA SER A 316 -19.42 6.34 -3.82
C SER A 316 -19.17 7.29 -5.00
N LYS A 317 -18.95 8.58 -4.70
CA LYS A 317 -18.70 9.60 -5.74
C LYS A 317 -17.21 9.82 -5.92
N VAL A 318 -16.80 9.97 -7.17
CA VAL A 318 -15.44 10.38 -7.52
C VAL A 318 -15.24 11.84 -7.13
N LYS A 319 -14.18 12.11 -6.36
CA LYS A 319 -13.75 13.45 -6.00
C LYS A 319 -12.89 14.02 -7.13
N LYS A 320 -13.30 15.19 -7.65
CA LYS A 320 -12.48 15.94 -8.60
C LYS A 320 -11.24 16.49 -7.90
N LEU A 321 -10.07 16.10 -8.39
CA LEU A 321 -8.78 16.62 -7.93
C LEU A 321 -8.45 17.92 -8.68
N PRO A 322 -7.86 18.93 -8.01
CA PRO A 322 -7.46 20.19 -8.64
C PRO A 322 -6.11 20.06 -9.36
N VAL A 323 -5.95 19.04 -10.19
CA VAL A 323 -4.72 18.76 -10.93
C VAL A 323 -5.00 18.70 -12.42
N ASN A 324 -4.04 19.18 -13.21
CA ASN A 324 -4.09 19.11 -14.67
C ASN A 324 -3.16 18.00 -15.18
N GLY A 325 -3.55 17.39 -16.31
CA GLY A 325 -2.78 16.33 -16.96
C GLY A 325 -3.02 14.95 -16.36
N GLU A 326 -2.23 13.99 -16.83
CA GLU A 326 -2.34 12.58 -16.43
C GLU A 326 -1.80 12.37 -15.00
N VAL A 327 -2.65 11.81 -14.14
CA VAL A 327 -2.27 11.43 -12.77
C VAL A 327 -1.62 10.06 -12.80
N ARG A 328 -0.42 9.97 -12.24
CA ARG A 328 0.34 8.71 -12.13
C ARG A 328 0.16 8.05 -10.77
N ASN A 329 0.14 8.86 -9.72
CA ASN A 329 -0.02 8.34 -8.37
C ASN A 329 -0.83 9.28 -7.48
N ILE A 330 -1.55 8.69 -6.52
CA ILE A 330 -2.27 9.39 -5.47
C ILE A 330 -1.94 8.72 -4.15
N PHE A 331 -1.36 9.47 -3.23
CA PHE A 331 -0.90 8.98 -1.93
C PHE A 331 -1.57 9.77 -0.80
N PHE A 332 -2.26 9.07 0.11
CA PHE A 332 -2.61 9.63 1.41
C PHE A 332 -1.47 9.38 2.40
N THR A 333 -1.05 10.43 3.09
CA THR A 333 0.11 10.41 3.99
C THR A 333 -0.32 10.45 5.46
N SER A 334 0.61 10.11 6.37
CA SER A 334 0.36 10.07 7.81
C SER A 334 0.13 11.46 8.43
N ASP A 335 0.68 12.51 7.83
CA ASP A 335 0.45 13.92 8.18
C ASP A 335 -0.79 14.53 7.49
N LYS A 336 -1.66 13.67 6.92
CA LYS A 336 -2.96 14.04 6.33
C LYS A 336 -2.86 14.89 5.07
N LEU A 337 -1.74 14.81 4.35
CA LEU A 337 -1.61 15.36 3.01
C LEU A 337 -2.12 14.34 1.98
N VAL A 338 -2.44 14.87 0.80
CA VAL A 338 -2.67 14.07 -0.41
C VAL A 338 -1.62 14.47 -1.44
N LEU A 339 -0.75 13.54 -1.81
CA LEU A 339 0.26 13.78 -2.85
C LEU A 339 -0.28 13.24 -4.17
N VAL A 340 -0.39 14.11 -5.16
CA VAL A 340 -0.84 13.76 -6.50
C VAL A 340 0.32 13.95 -7.47
N ARG A 341 0.92 12.86 -7.92
CA ARG A 341 2.04 12.87 -8.85
C ARG A 341 1.53 12.89 -10.28
N ASN A 342 1.95 13.87 -11.07
CA ASN A 342 1.63 14.00 -12.49
C ASN A 342 2.88 14.41 -13.29
N ALA A 343 3.18 13.66 -14.34
CA ALA A 343 4.37 13.88 -15.19
C ALA A 343 5.68 14.04 -14.39
N ASP A 344 6.13 15.29 -14.17
CA ASP A 344 7.36 15.65 -13.47
C ASP A 344 7.15 16.53 -12.23
N ARG A 345 5.94 16.54 -11.67
CA ARG A 345 5.61 17.29 -10.46
C ARG A 345 4.73 16.47 -9.50
N ILE A 346 4.73 16.90 -8.24
CA ILE A 346 3.83 16.44 -7.19
C ILE A 346 3.03 17.63 -6.72
N VAL A 347 1.71 17.59 -6.92
CA VAL A 347 0.78 18.55 -6.33
C VAL A 347 0.45 18.07 -4.92
N VAL A 348 0.68 18.94 -3.94
CA VAL A 348 0.43 18.67 -2.53
C VAL A 348 -0.90 19.28 -2.15
N LEU A 349 -1.81 18.45 -1.66
CA LEU A 349 -3.13 18.87 -1.21
C LEU A 349 -3.30 18.63 0.29
N ASP A 350 -4.17 19.41 0.91
CA ASP A 350 -4.69 19.10 2.25
C ASP A 350 -5.71 17.93 2.20
N ALA A 351 -6.18 17.50 3.38
CA ALA A 351 -7.19 16.44 3.51
C ALA A 351 -8.55 16.78 2.87
N GLY A 352 -8.83 18.06 2.61
CA GLY A 352 -10.00 18.56 1.90
C GLY A 352 -9.80 18.68 0.38
N PHE A 353 -8.65 18.28 -0.13
CA PHE A 353 -8.20 18.42 -1.52
C PHE A 353 -7.98 19.88 -1.96
N GLY A 354 -7.73 20.80 -1.01
CA GLY A 354 -7.25 22.15 -1.29
C GLY A 354 -5.76 22.12 -1.65
N VAL A 355 -5.34 22.88 -2.67
CA VAL A 355 -3.93 22.93 -3.11
C VAL A 355 -3.10 23.70 -2.09
N LEU A 356 -2.07 23.05 -1.54
CA LEU A 356 -1.09 23.66 -0.65
C LEU A 356 0.17 24.13 -1.41
N GLY A 357 0.49 23.45 -2.51
CA GLY A 357 1.56 23.83 -3.40
C GLY A 357 1.96 22.72 -4.35
N GLU A 358 3.05 22.94 -5.08
CA GLU A 358 3.60 21.99 -6.04
C GLU A 358 5.10 21.80 -5.82
N VAL A 359 5.57 20.59 -6.08
CA VAL A 359 6.98 20.23 -6.01
C VAL A 359 7.40 19.65 -7.36
N VAL A 360 8.38 20.28 -8.00
CA VAL A 360 8.97 19.74 -9.23
C VAL A 360 9.89 18.59 -8.86
N GLU A 361 9.69 17.42 -9.47
CA GLU A 361 10.56 16.27 -9.26
C GLU A 361 11.92 16.50 -9.93
N ALA A 362 12.98 16.25 -9.16
CA ALA A 362 14.35 16.31 -9.64
C ALA A 362 14.54 15.36 -10.83
N ARG A 363 15.31 15.79 -11.84
CA ARG A 363 15.50 15.04 -13.09
C ARG A 363 15.93 13.59 -12.85
N ASP A 364 16.83 13.36 -11.90
CA ASP A 364 17.37 12.03 -11.59
C ASP A 364 16.34 11.09 -10.94
N THR A 365 15.25 11.65 -10.42
CA THR A 365 14.14 10.90 -9.81
C THR A 365 12.94 10.72 -10.76
N ARG A 366 12.96 11.41 -11.92
CA ARG A 366 11.91 11.29 -12.93
C ARG A 366 11.96 9.89 -13.54
N GLY A 367 10.85 9.17 -13.43
CA GLY A 367 10.75 7.78 -13.88
C GLY A 367 11.16 6.74 -12.84
N LEU A 368 11.63 7.16 -11.65
CA LEU A 368 11.73 6.24 -10.52
C LEU A 368 10.33 6.01 -9.91
N ALA A 369 10.14 4.82 -9.36
CA ALA A 369 8.92 4.44 -8.68
C ALA A 369 8.86 5.07 -7.28
N LEU A 370 7.78 5.79 -6.95
CA LEU A 370 7.59 6.34 -5.61
C LEU A 370 7.12 5.21 -4.66
N LEU A 371 7.88 4.95 -3.61
CA LEU A 371 7.57 3.93 -2.59
C LEU A 371 6.75 4.50 -1.43
N ALA A 372 7.19 5.62 -0.87
CA ALA A 372 6.63 6.21 0.33
C ALA A 372 6.93 7.71 0.47
N TYR A 373 6.16 8.36 1.33
CA TYR A 373 6.47 9.67 1.88
C TYR A 373 6.44 9.55 3.41
N ALA A 374 7.48 10.03 4.08
CA ALA A 374 7.59 10.05 5.53
C ALA A 374 7.76 11.49 6.04
N PRO A 375 6.79 12.04 6.81
CA PRO A 375 6.82 13.42 7.32
C PRO A 375 8.01 13.75 8.22
#